data_AF-Q5AWD6-F1
#
_entry.id   AF-Q5AWD6-F1
#
_cell.length_a   1.000
_cell.length_b   1.000
_cell.length_c   1.000
_cell.angle_alpha   90.00
_cell.angle_beta   90.00
_cell.angle_gamma   90.00
#
_symmetry.space_group_name_H-M   'P 1'
#
loop_
_entity.id
_entity.type
_entity.pdbx_description
1 polymer ?
#
loop_
_entity_poly.entity_id
_entity_poly.type
_entity_poly.pdbx_seq_one_letter_code
_entity_poly.pdbx_strand_id
1 'polypeptide(L)'
;MACFNYNGDTVDLENAKFCNITVQYTHPGYNDTITVEAWLPASVPAQSFTKFTSTLCYPLLMRVWHNVDPLVCELDFLTNEAIAYYDPRNGVVDGLISNMGGSNYDPYTTVKKTFICDSLNRTIALSQGAALITNAACSLATAVKDEWFNLFVARNISFNTAGLSHEEYEEFFNLITPEYGSYWNANNTDLHAFKNAGGKLRTYDGMSYEWNSHIALSPSRPIQVSSPRVQYMSNKSRVLFPDNHDFWRFFESSGLGHCAGGLGGQPTTVLKALQRWVENGIAQKPCPYPCQIEYIGGNITLAESFRCTQAIWTTRPLRLLWLVFAPST
;
A
#
# COMPACT_ATOMS: atom_id res chain seq x y z
N MET A 1 19.98 -23.01 0.96
CA MET A 1 19.18 -21.83 1.35
C MET A 1 19.14 -20.93 0.12
N ALA A 2 18.13 -21.11 -0.72
CA ALA A 2 17.97 -20.39 -1.99
C ALA A 2 16.52 -19.88 -2.04
N CYS A 3 16.34 -18.56 -2.02
CA CYS A 3 15.05 -17.93 -2.24
C CYS A 3 14.80 -17.89 -3.75
N PHE A 4 13.83 -18.66 -4.23
CA PHE A 4 13.40 -18.60 -5.62
C PHE A 4 12.47 -17.41 -5.84
N ASN A 5 12.65 -16.74 -6.97
CA ASN A 5 12.11 -15.44 -7.29
C ASN A 5 10.77 -15.61 -8.02
N TYR A 6 9.67 -15.13 -7.43
CA TYR A 6 8.31 -15.20 -7.97
C TYR A 6 8.09 -14.32 -9.24
N ASN A 7 9.16 -13.80 -9.84
CA ASN A 7 9.13 -12.80 -10.91
C ASN A 7 10.00 -13.21 -12.12
N GLY A 8 9.56 -14.23 -12.86
CA GLY A 8 10.19 -14.65 -14.13
C GLY A 8 11.63 -15.13 -14.00
N ASP A 9 12.16 -15.72 -15.07
CA ASP A 9 13.50 -16.33 -15.09
C ASP A 9 14.57 -15.41 -14.50
N THR A 10 15.43 -15.99 -13.64
CA THR A 10 16.69 -15.39 -13.22
C THR A 10 17.57 -15.16 -14.44
N VAL A 11 18.08 -13.93 -14.58
CA VAL A 11 19.05 -13.60 -15.62
C VAL A 11 20.18 -12.85 -14.95
N ASP A 12 21.40 -13.38 -15.06
CA ASP A 12 22.61 -12.74 -14.53
C ASP A 12 22.70 -11.28 -15.00
N LEU A 13 23.06 -10.43 -14.04
CA LEU A 13 23.03 -8.98 -14.16
C LEU A 13 24.47 -8.48 -14.23
N GLU A 14 25.05 -8.51 -15.44
CA GLU A 14 26.34 -7.86 -15.70
C GLU A 14 26.07 -6.46 -16.29
N ASN A 15 26.79 -5.44 -15.80
CA ASN A 15 26.72 -4.06 -16.30
C ASN A 15 25.35 -3.34 -16.19
N ALA A 16 24.53 -3.66 -15.18
CA ALA A 16 23.37 -2.82 -14.91
C ALA A 16 23.80 -1.42 -14.45
N LYS A 17 23.54 -0.42 -15.30
CA LYS A 17 23.61 0.99 -14.92
C LYS A 17 22.28 1.38 -14.28
N PHE A 18 22.30 1.59 -12.97
CA PHE A 18 21.20 2.27 -12.28
C PHE A 18 21.33 3.78 -12.54
N CYS A 19 20.21 4.46 -12.71
CA CYS A 19 20.17 5.91 -12.58
C CYS A 19 19.62 6.22 -11.19
N ASN A 20 20.50 6.56 -10.25
CA ASN A 20 20.14 7.60 -9.30
C ASN A 20 19.99 8.87 -10.15
N ILE A 21 18.76 9.29 -10.39
CA ILE A 21 18.54 10.59 -11.03
C ILE A 21 18.55 11.61 -9.91
N THR A 22 19.71 12.23 -9.74
CA THR A 22 19.90 13.36 -8.84
C THR A 22 19.63 14.64 -9.63
N VAL A 23 18.49 15.28 -9.40
CA VAL A 23 18.20 16.62 -9.93
C VAL A 23 18.54 17.63 -8.85
N GLN A 24 19.48 18.52 -9.13
CA GLN A 24 19.71 19.69 -8.28
C GLN A 24 19.05 20.91 -8.90
N TYR A 25 18.23 21.61 -8.11
CA TYR A 25 17.68 22.90 -8.50
C TYR A 25 17.75 23.90 -7.34
N THR A 26 17.68 25.18 -7.69
CA THR A 26 17.80 26.31 -6.78
C THR A 26 16.61 27.24 -6.98
N HIS A 27 16.10 27.87 -5.92
CA HIS A 27 15.11 28.93 -6.07
C HIS A 27 15.81 30.29 -6.26
N PRO A 28 15.45 31.08 -7.29
CA PRO A 28 16.02 32.40 -7.50
C PRO A 28 15.87 33.28 -6.25
N GLY A 29 17.00 33.74 -5.69
CA GLY A 29 17.03 34.63 -4.52
C GLY A 29 17.06 33.95 -3.15
N TYR A 30 16.98 32.61 -3.06
CA TYR A 30 16.96 31.89 -1.79
C TYR A 30 18.32 31.27 -1.39
N ASN A 31 19.32 31.31 -2.28
CA ASN A 31 20.66 30.73 -2.09
C ASN A 31 20.60 29.29 -1.53
N ASP A 32 19.65 28.51 -2.02
CA ASP A 32 19.40 27.13 -1.64
C ASP A 32 19.79 26.17 -2.76
N THR A 33 20.12 24.94 -2.39
CA THR A 33 20.34 23.84 -3.33
C THR A 33 19.48 22.66 -2.89
N ILE A 34 18.46 22.34 -3.67
CA ILE A 34 17.56 21.22 -3.42
C ILE A 34 18.01 20.06 -4.27
N THR A 35 18.28 18.93 -3.63
CA THR A 35 18.62 17.67 -4.30
C THR A 35 17.41 16.75 -4.28
N VAL A 36 16.88 16.42 -5.44
CA VAL A 36 15.81 15.44 -5.62
C VAL A 36 16.40 14.16 -6.16
N GLU A 37 16.14 13.06 -5.46
CA GLU A 37 16.53 11.72 -5.87
C GLU A 37 15.28 10.94 -6.30
N ALA A 38 15.31 10.37 -7.50
CA ALA A 38 14.27 9.48 -8.00
C ALA A 38 14.81 8.07 -8.21
N TRP A 39 14.12 7.09 -7.62
CA TRP A 39 14.43 5.66 -7.75
C TRP A 39 13.50 5.02 -8.78
N LEU A 40 14.07 4.45 -9.85
CA LEU A 40 13.32 3.78 -10.92
C LEU A 40 13.56 2.26 -10.91
N PRO A 41 12.53 1.44 -11.21
CA PRO A 41 11.15 1.79 -11.55
C PRO A 41 10.31 2.17 -10.32
N ALA A 42 9.29 3.01 -10.52
CA ALA A 42 8.47 3.56 -9.45
C ALA A 42 7.74 2.46 -8.63
N SER A 43 8.18 2.29 -7.39
CA SER A 43 7.53 1.47 -6.36
C SER A 43 6.64 2.35 -5.50
N VAL A 44 5.45 1.85 -5.14
CA VAL A 44 4.58 2.44 -4.11
C VAL A 44 4.39 3.96 -4.24
N PRO A 45 3.84 4.47 -5.35
CA PRO A 45 3.87 5.90 -5.55
C PRO A 45 2.82 6.51 -4.62
N ALA A 46 3.23 7.45 -3.78
CA ALA A 46 2.36 8.28 -2.96
C ALA A 46 1.59 9.28 -3.86
N GLN A 47 0.84 8.76 -4.83
CA GLN A 47 0.23 9.52 -5.95
C GLN A 47 -0.72 10.59 -5.44
N SER A 48 -1.48 10.29 -4.40
CA SER A 48 -2.32 11.27 -3.70
C SER A 48 -1.64 11.69 -2.40
N PHE A 49 -0.44 12.25 -2.51
CA PHE A 49 0.45 12.61 -1.40
C PHE A 49 -0.26 13.41 -0.31
N THR A 50 -1.02 14.44 -0.69
CA THR A 50 -1.70 15.32 0.29
C THR A 50 -2.70 14.56 1.15
N LYS A 51 -3.47 13.64 0.55
CA LYS A 51 -4.41 12.78 1.28
C LYS A 51 -3.67 11.70 2.05
N PHE A 52 -2.66 11.08 1.44
CA PHE A 52 -1.89 10.01 2.06
C PHE A 52 -1.24 10.47 3.36
N THR A 53 -0.49 11.57 3.32
CA THR A 53 0.20 12.15 4.47
C THR A 53 -0.78 12.59 5.55
N SER A 54 -1.86 13.28 5.17
CA SER A 54 -2.88 13.72 6.15
C SER A 54 -3.63 12.56 6.82
N THR A 55 -3.73 11.39 6.18
CA THR A 55 -4.31 10.19 6.84
C THR A 55 -3.39 9.51 7.85
N LEU A 56 -2.11 9.88 7.92
CA LEU A 56 -1.13 9.21 8.78
C LEU A 56 -1.38 9.47 10.27
N CYS A 57 -2.03 10.56 10.66
CA CYS A 57 -2.40 10.79 12.06
C CYS A 57 -3.77 10.20 12.45
N TYR A 58 -4.58 9.74 11.50
CA TYR A 58 -5.95 9.27 11.75
C TYR A 58 -6.05 8.11 12.76
N PRO A 59 -5.22 7.05 12.71
CA PRO A 59 -5.29 5.99 13.72
C PRO A 59 -4.96 6.47 15.13
N LEU A 60 -4.06 7.46 15.27
CA LEU A 60 -3.76 8.09 16.55
C LEU A 60 -4.98 8.87 17.07
N LEU A 61 -5.60 9.66 16.21
CA LEU A 61 -6.79 10.44 16.55
C LEU A 61 -7.97 9.54 16.94
N MET A 62 -8.18 8.43 16.23
CA MET A 62 -9.21 7.44 16.59
C MET A 62 -9.03 6.88 18.00
N ARG A 63 -7.79 6.66 18.45
CA ARG A 63 -7.53 6.26 19.84
C ARG A 63 -7.92 7.34 20.83
N VAL A 64 -7.58 8.60 20.53
CA VAL A 64 -7.89 9.76 21.38
C VAL A 64 -9.40 9.98 21.45
N TRP A 65 -10.08 10.07 20.30
CA TRP A 65 -11.53 10.34 20.21
C TRP A 65 -12.37 9.27 20.89
N HIS A 66 -11.95 8.01 20.83
CA HIS A 66 -12.68 6.90 21.43
C HIS A 66 -12.12 6.46 22.78
N ASN A 67 -11.04 7.09 23.25
CA ASN A 67 -10.33 6.73 24.48
C ASN A 67 -10.01 5.23 24.55
N VAL A 68 -9.40 4.69 23.48
CA VAL A 68 -9.01 3.27 23.38
C VAL A 68 -7.53 3.14 23.05
N ASP A 69 -6.86 2.19 23.71
CA ASP A 69 -5.46 1.85 23.42
C ASP A 69 -5.29 0.33 23.33
N PRO A 70 -5.43 -0.25 22.12
CA PRO A 70 -5.35 -1.70 21.93
C PRO A 70 -3.98 -2.26 22.28
N LEU A 71 -3.96 -3.44 22.88
CA LEU A 71 -2.71 -4.14 23.14
C LEU A 71 -2.11 -4.70 21.85
N VAL A 72 -0.79 -4.72 21.78
CA VAL A 72 -0.03 -5.34 20.67
C VAL A 72 -0.52 -6.76 20.36
N CYS A 73 -0.75 -7.56 21.41
CA CYS A 73 -1.22 -8.94 21.27
C CYS A 73 -2.65 -9.05 20.69
N GLU A 74 -3.52 -8.06 20.93
CA GLU A 74 -4.86 -8.01 20.30
C GLU A 74 -4.75 -7.75 18.79
N LEU A 75 -3.78 -6.94 18.41
CA LEU A 75 -3.54 -6.54 17.03
C LEU A 75 -2.87 -7.68 16.26
N ASP A 76 -1.95 -8.40 16.90
CA ASP A 76 -1.44 -9.70 16.42
C ASP A 76 -2.54 -10.71 16.18
N PHE A 77 -3.45 -10.86 17.14
CA PHE A 77 -4.57 -11.77 17.04
C PHE A 77 -5.45 -11.43 15.82
N LEU A 78 -5.80 -10.15 15.65
CA LEU A 78 -6.56 -9.68 14.50
C LEU A 78 -5.83 -9.90 13.16
N THR A 79 -4.51 -9.68 13.11
CA THR A 79 -3.69 -10.00 11.92
C THR A 79 -3.78 -11.48 11.57
N ASN A 80 -3.66 -12.37 12.56
CA ASN A 80 -3.74 -13.81 12.34
C ASN A 80 -5.13 -14.25 11.85
N GLU A 81 -6.20 -13.68 12.41
CA GLU A 81 -7.56 -13.95 11.96
C GLU A 81 -7.78 -13.47 10.51
N ALA A 82 -7.22 -12.32 10.14
CA ALA A 82 -7.27 -11.83 8.76
C ALA A 82 -6.50 -12.75 7.80
N ILE A 83 -5.27 -13.17 8.16
CA ILE A 83 -4.49 -14.14 7.37
C ILE A 83 -5.28 -15.44 7.20
N ALA A 84 -5.79 -16.02 8.29
CA ALA A 84 -6.57 -17.25 8.24
C ALA A 84 -7.83 -17.15 7.36
N TYR A 85 -8.38 -15.94 7.22
CA TYR A 85 -9.55 -15.67 6.39
C TYR A 85 -9.24 -15.51 4.88
N TYR A 86 -8.07 -14.96 4.54
CA TYR A 86 -7.69 -14.64 3.16
C TYR A 86 -6.72 -15.63 2.52
N ASP A 87 -5.77 -16.16 3.30
CA ASP A 87 -4.69 -17.05 2.83
C ASP A 87 -5.23 -18.24 2.00
N PRO A 88 -6.26 -19.00 2.45
CA PRO A 88 -6.76 -20.15 1.69
C PRO A 88 -7.36 -19.82 0.30
N ARG A 89 -7.62 -18.55 -0.03
CA ARG A 89 -8.37 -18.15 -1.25
C ARG A 89 -7.60 -18.34 -2.54
N ASN A 90 -6.28 -18.43 -2.51
CA ASN A 90 -5.48 -18.76 -3.69
C ASN A 90 -5.31 -20.30 -3.86
N GLY A 91 -5.80 -21.11 -2.91
CA GLY A 91 -5.63 -22.56 -2.88
C GLY A 91 -4.43 -23.07 -2.06
N VAL A 92 -3.69 -22.18 -1.40
CA VAL A 92 -2.52 -22.48 -0.55
C VAL A 92 -2.74 -21.87 0.82
N VAL A 93 -2.15 -22.47 1.85
CA VAL A 93 -2.10 -21.91 3.21
C VAL A 93 -0.63 -21.81 3.60
N ASP A 94 -0.01 -20.66 3.35
CA ASP A 94 1.41 -20.41 3.57
C ASP A 94 1.68 -19.14 4.39
N GLY A 95 0.63 -18.49 4.89
CA GLY A 95 0.69 -17.23 5.61
C GLY A 95 0.79 -16.01 4.70
N LEU A 96 0.67 -16.15 3.37
CA LEU A 96 0.75 -15.06 2.40
C LEU A 96 -0.61 -14.78 1.76
N ILE A 97 -1.11 -13.57 1.95
CA ILE A 97 -2.33 -13.11 1.30
C ILE A 97 -1.99 -12.74 -0.15
N SER A 98 -2.36 -13.64 -1.08
CA SER A 98 -2.19 -13.43 -2.53
C SER A 98 -3.50 -13.20 -3.27
N ASN A 99 -4.64 -13.33 -2.58
CA ASN A 99 -5.97 -13.11 -3.13
C ASN A 99 -6.89 -12.46 -2.09
N MET A 100 -7.18 -11.16 -2.26
CA MET A 100 -8.17 -10.43 -1.44
C MET A 100 -9.49 -10.18 -2.18
N GLY A 101 -9.72 -10.84 -3.31
CA GLY A 101 -11.00 -10.79 -4.01
C GLY A 101 -12.12 -11.41 -3.17
N GLY A 102 -13.35 -10.91 -3.32
CA GLY A 102 -14.53 -11.38 -2.58
C GLY A 102 -14.90 -10.50 -1.38
N SER A 103 -15.50 -11.10 -0.35
CA SER A 103 -15.90 -10.38 0.87
C SER A 103 -14.69 -10.00 1.73
N ASN A 104 -14.82 -8.86 2.42
CA ASN A 104 -13.81 -8.35 3.33
C ASN A 104 -13.90 -9.01 4.71
N TYR A 105 -12.75 -9.19 5.34
CA TYR A 105 -12.67 -9.54 6.76
C TYR A 105 -13.22 -8.38 7.59
N ASP A 106 -14.11 -8.69 8.54
CA ASP A 106 -14.65 -7.73 9.49
C ASP A 106 -14.10 -8.04 10.89
N PRO A 107 -13.23 -7.18 11.46
CA PRO A 107 -12.61 -7.41 12.76
C PRO A 107 -13.61 -7.41 13.91
N TYR A 108 -14.84 -6.90 13.75
CA TYR A 108 -15.86 -6.96 14.79
C TYR A 108 -16.42 -8.38 14.97
N THR A 109 -16.30 -9.25 13.98
CA THR A 109 -16.78 -10.64 14.05
C THR A 109 -15.98 -11.50 15.03
N THR A 110 -14.81 -11.03 15.46
CA THR A 110 -13.90 -11.75 16.36
C THR A 110 -13.85 -11.17 17.77
N VAL A 111 -14.58 -10.08 18.03
CA VAL A 111 -14.70 -9.49 19.38
C VAL A 111 -15.24 -10.53 20.36
N LYS A 112 -14.70 -10.56 21.58
CA LYS A 112 -14.91 -11.58 22.62
C LYS A 112 -14.29 -12.96 22.37
N LYS A 113 -13.71 -13.25 21.19
CA LYS A 113 -12.87 -14.46 21.05
C LYS A 113 -11.68 -14.35 22.00
N THR A 114 -11.29 -15.48 22.58
CA THR A 114 -10.21 -15.54 23.58
C THR A 114 -8.91 -16.05 22.97
N PHE A 115 -7.79 -15.46 23.37
CA PHE A 115 -6.45 -15.85 22.94
C PHE A 115 -5.43 -15.58 24.04
N ILE A 116 -4.27 -16.23 23.97
CA ILE A 116 -3.14 -15.99 24.89
C ILE A 116 -2.46 -14.69 24.47
N CYS A 117 -2.46 -13.70 25.35
CA CYS A 117 -1.71 -12.47 25.15
C CYS A 117 -0.34 -12.61 25.79
N ASP A 118 0.70 -12.80 24.97
CA ASP A 118 2.07 -13.06 25.44
C ASP A 118 2.60 -11.96 26.35
N SER A 119 2.30 -10.69 26.02
CA SER A 119 2.72 -9.53 26.84
C SER A 119 2.12 -9.51 28.25
N LEU A 120 0.99 -10.18 28.47
CA LEU A 120 0.33 -10.28 29.77
C LEU A 120 0.44 -11.68 30.39
N ASN A 121 1.00 -12.65 29.65
CA ASN A 121 1.08 -14.06 30.00
C ASN A 121 -0.25 -14.64 30.51
N ARG A 122 -1.37 -14.26 29.88
CA ARG A 122 -2.71 -14.75 30.25
C ARG A 122 -3.64 -14.76 29.05
N THR A 123 -4.70 -15.56 29.15
CA THR A 123 -5.80 -15.51 28.19
C THR A 123 -6.64 -14.26 28.41
N ILE A 124 -6.84 -13.50 27.34
CA ILE A 124 -7.75 -12.35 27.31
C ILE A 124 -8.78 -12.53 26.19
N ALA A 125 -9.87 -11.78 26.26
CA ALA A 125 -10.83 -11.68 25.17
C ALA A 125 -10.52 -10.44 24.32
N LEU A 126 -10.64 -10.55 22.99
CA LEU A 126 -10.45 -9.41 22.09
C LEU A 126 -11.42 -8.27 22.43
N SER A 127 -10.88 -7.07 22.65
CA SER A 127 -11.67 -5.88 22.96
C SER A 127 -12.34 -5.28 21.73
N GLN A 128 -13.43 -4.55 21.99
CA GLN A 128 -14.09 -3.71 20.98
C GLN A 128 -13.14 -2.61 20.48
N GLY A 129 -12.27 -2.08 21.34
CA GLY A 129 -11.31 -1.04 21.00
C GLY A 129 -10.27 -1.51 19.98
N ALA A 130 -9.77 -2.74 20.12
CA ALA A 130 -8.86 -3.34 19.14
C ALA A 130 -9.51 -3.46 17.76
N ALA A 131 -10.73 -4.00 17.69
CA ALA A 131 -11.47 -4.11 16.43
C ALA A 131 -11.76 -2.73 15.80
N LEU A 132 -12.10 -1.73 16.62
CA LEU A 132 -12.32 -0.35 16.16
C LEU A 132 -11.07 0.24 15.50
N ILE A 133 -9.92 0.17 16.15
CA ILE A 133 -8.67 0.73 15.62
C ILE A 133 -8.21 -0.04 14.37
N THR A 134 -8.30 -1.38 14.37
CA THR A 134 -7.97 -2.18 13.18
C THR A 134 -8.88 -1.86 11.99
N ASN A 135 -10.18 -1.63 12.21
CA ASN A 135 -11.10 -1.24 11.15
C ASN A 135 -10.85 0.18 10.63
N ALA A 136 -10.40 1.08 11.49
CA ALA A 136 -10.10 2.47 11.12
C ALA A 136 -8.74 2.64 10.43
N ALA A 137 -7.80 1.74 10.70
CA ALA A 137 -6.45 1.83 10.17
C ALA A 137 -6.34 1.30 8.73
N CYS A 138 -6.23 2.20 7.75
CA CYS A 138 -5.78 1.87 6.38
C CYS A 138 -4.24 2.02 6.23
N SER A 139 -3.58 2.59 7.23
CA SER A 139 -2.13 2.80 7.36
C SER A 139 -1.87 3.06 8.84
N LEU A 140 -0.83 2.44 9.42
CA LEU A 140 -0.58 2.44 10.85
C LEU A 140 0.42 3.51 11.28
N ALA A 141 0.42 4.67 10.65
CA ALA A 141 1.16 5.78 11.25
C ALA A 141 0.43 6.28 12.51
N THR A 142 1.20 6.57 13.55
CA THR A 142 0.77 7.28 14.77
C THR A 142 1.74 8.44 15.04
N ALA A 143 2.22 9.09 13.98
CA ALA A 143 3.21 10.15 14.11
C ALA A 143 2.64 11.23 15.04
N VAL A 144 3.19 11.33 16.25
CA VAL A 144 2.79 12.30 17.28
C VAL A 144 3.15 13.72 16.83
N LYS A 145 4.08 13.85 15.88
CA LYS A 145 4.36 15.03 15.10
C LYS A 145 4.16 14.70 13.64
N ASP A 146 2.98 15.01 13.13
CA ASP A 146 2.76 15.03 11.70
C ASP A 146 3.33 16.35 11.18
N GLU A 147 4.60 16.35 10.76
CA GLU A 147 5.28 17.55 10.24
C GLU A 147 4.54 18.13 9.02
N TRP A 148 3.96 17.24 8.20
CA TRP A 148 3.12 17.67 7.08
C TRP A 148 1.91 18.45 7.59
N PHE A 149 1.20 17.90 8.56
CA PHE A 149 0.07 18.58 9.19
C PHE A 149 0.50 19.91 9.84
N ASN A 150 1.53 19.89 10.66
CA ASN A 150 1.95 21.05 11.42
C ASN A 150 2.46 22.18 10.51
N LEU A 151 3.22 21.88 9.46
CA LEU A 151 3.82 22.89 8.59
C LEU A 151 2.86 23.36 7.48
N PHE A 152 2.12 22.46 6.85
CA PHE A 152 1.32 22.79 5.65
C PHE A 152 -0.16 23.02 5.95
N VAL A 153 -0.73 22.24 6.88
CA VAL A 153 -2.14 22.38 7.27
C VAL A 153 -2.29 23.48 8.34
N ALA A 154 -1.73 23.25 9.52
CA ALA A 154 -1.87 24.14 10.67
C ALA A 154 -0.97 25.38 10.58
N ARG A 155 0.06 25.35 9.72
CA ARG A 155 1.06 26.42 9.54
C ARG A 155 1.68 26.86 10.86
N ASN A 156 1.84 25.90 11.77
CA ASN A 156 2.36 26.06 13.11
C ASN A 156 3.10 24.78 13.50
N ILE A 157 4.43 24.83 13.53
CA ILE A 157 5.28 23.67 13.87
C ILE A 157 4.99 23.11 15.28
N SER A 158 4.48 23.94 16.19
CA SER A 158 4.11 23.58 17.56
C SER A 158 2.65 23.15 17.70
N PHE A 159 1.91 23.00 16.60
CA PHE A 159 0.53 22.53 16.63
C PHE A 159 0.43 21.13 17.26
N ASN A 160 -0.55 20.96 18.14
CA ASN A 160 -0.81 19.68 18.79
C ASN A 160 -1.78 18.87 17.94
N THR A 161 -1.28 18.08 17.00
CA THR A 161 -2.09 17.21 16.14
C THR A 161 -2.97 16.26 16.95
N ALA A 162 -2.48 15.73 18.09
CA ALA A 162 -3.23 14.79 18.92
C ALA A 162 -4.43 15.43 19.64
N GLY A 163 -4.54 16.77 19.65
CA GLY A 163 -5.64 17.51 20.27
C GLY A 163 -6.80 17.84 19.32
N LEU A 164 -6.70 17.47 18.04
CA LEU A 164 -7.75 17.74 17.05
C LEU A 164 -9.06 17.05 17.44
N SER A 165 -10.18 17.76 17.29
CA SER A 165 -11.50 17.14 17.24
C SER A 165 -11.69 16.38 15.92
N HIS A 166 -12.74 15.55 15.85
CA HIS A 166 -13.11 14.85 14.63
C HIS A 166 -13.41 15.84 13.49
N GLU A 167 -14.19 16.87 13.80
CA GLU A 167 -14.63 17.91 12.87
C GLU A 167 -13.43 18.74 12.37
N GLU A 168 -12.52 19.13 13.27
CA GLU A 168 -11.31 19.87 12.89
C GLU A 168 -10.43 19.05 11.94
N TYR A 169 -10.22 17.76 12.23
CA TYR A 169 -9.49 16.87 11.34
C TYR A 169 -10.15 16.76 9.95
N GLU A 170 -11.47 16.59 9.89
CA GLU A 170 -12.19 16.50 8.61
C GLU A 170 -12.10 17.79 7.79
N GLU A 171 -12.22 18.95 8.43
CA GLU A 171 -12.06 20.25 7.77
C GLU A 171 -10.65 20.36 7.17
N PHE A 172 -9.63 20.11 7.97
CA PHE A 172 -8.24 20.14 7.53
C PHE A 172 -7.94 19.14 6.40
N PHE A 173 -8.48 17.94 6.51
CA PHE A 173 -8.34 16.90 5.50
C PHE A 173 -8.99 17.30 4.16
N ASN A 174 -10.09 18.05 4.20
CA ASN A 174 -10.77 18.55 3.01
C ASN A 174 -10.05 19.78 2.39
N LEU A 175 -9.36 20.58 3.20
CA LEU A 175 -8.63 21.78 2.75
C LEU A 175 -7.29 21.47 2.07
N ILE A 176 -6.56 20.45 2.54
CA ILE A 176 -5.18 20.20 2.08
C ILE A 176 -5.09 19.88 0.58
N THR A 177 -6.06 19.14 0.02
CA THR A 177 -6.02 18.74 -1.40
C THR A 177 -6.26 19.92 -2.35
N PRO A 178 -7.26 20.79 -2.16
CA PRO A 178 -7.39 22.02 -2.94
C PRO A 178 -6.17 22.94 -2.86
N GLU A 179 -5.56 23.09 -1.68
CA GLU A 179 -4.42 24.01 -1.49
C GLU A 179 -3.13 23.49 -2.13
N TYR A 180 -2.79 22.22 -1.91
CA TYR A 180 -1.47 21.67 -2.21
C TYR A 180 -1.48 20.59 -3.29
N GLY A 181 -2.66 20.11 -3.68
CA GLY A 181 -2.78 18.93 -4.53
C GLY A 181 -2.14 19.10 -5.90
N SER A 182 -2.18 20.28 -6.50
CA SER A 182 -1.56 20.55 -7.81
C SER A 182 -0.03 20.46 -7.80
N TYR A 183 0.60 20.69 -6.64
CA TYR A 183 2.05 20.67 -6.49
C TYR A 183 2.57 19.30 -6.04
N TRP A 184 1.82 18.60 -5.20
CA TRP A 184 2.29 17.41 -4.50
C TRP A 184 1.67 16.10 -4.97
N ASN A 185 0.49 16.14 -5.59
CA ASN A 185 -0.14 14.91 -6.06
C ASN A 185 0.34 14.55 -7.47
N ALA A 186 0.71 13.29 -7.65
CA ALA A 186 0.94 12.63 -8.93
C ALA A 186 -0.23 11.70 -9.28
N ASN A 187 -1.47 12.19 -9.16
CA ASN A 187 -2.70 11.41 -9.32
C ASN A 187 -3.53 11.75 -10.57
N ASN A 188 -2.93 12.38 -11.58
CA ASN A 188 -3.57 12.54 -12.88
C ASN A 188 -3.60 11.20 -13.61
N THR A 189 -4.80 10.69 -13.91
CA THR A 189 -5.02 9.42 -14.61
C THR A 189 -5.08 9.55 -16.12
N ASP A 190 -5.11 10.77 -16.67
CA ASP A 190 -4.98 10.99 -18.11
C ASP A 190 -3.51 10.84 -18.51
N LEU A 191 -3.21 9.70 -19.13
CA LEU A 191 -1.89 9.33 -19.60
C LEU A 191 -1.81 9.35 -21.14
N HIS A 192 -2.70 10.07 -21.85
CA HIS A 192 -2.74 10.08 -23.32
C HIS A 192 -1.41 10.53 -23.91
N ALA A 193 -0.84 11.63 -23.42
CA ALA A 193 0.44 12.14 -23.91
C ALA A 193 1.59 11.13 -23.68
N PHE A 194 1.63 10.50 -22.50
CA PHE A 194 2.63 9.48 -22.16
C PHE A 194 2.51 8.25 -23.07
N LYS A 195 1.27 7.75 -23.26
CA LYS A 195 0.97 6.63 -24.16
C LYS A 195 1.33 6.95 -25.61
N ASN A 196 0.94 8.13 -26.11
CA ASN A 196 1.19 8.56 -27.50
C ASN A 196 2.70 8.75 -27.78
N ALA A 197 3.48 9.10 -26.78
CA ALA A 197 4.95 9.14 -26.85
C ALA A 197 5.61 7.75 -26.82
N GLY A 198 4.83 6.67 -26.73
CA GLY A 198 5.33 5.29 -26.64
C GLY A 198 5.78 4.86 -25.24
N GLY A 199 5.49 5.67 -24.21
CA GLY A 199 5.92 5.43 -22.83
C GLY A 199 5.41 4.10 -22.27
N LYS A 200 6.25 3.43 -21.46
CA LYS A 200 5.90 2.21 -20.72
C LYS A 200 6.08 2.43 -19.22
N LEU A 201 5.07 2.09 -18.45
CA LEU A 201 5.04 2.21 -17.00
C LEU A 201 4.85 0.84 -16.36
N ARG A 202 5.77 0.49 -15.46
CA ARG A 202 5.72 -0.73 -14.67
C ARG A 202 5.80 -0.36 -13.19
N THR A 203 4.70 -0.56 -12.47
CA THR A 203 4.59 -0.20 -11.05
C THR A 203 4.28 -1.43 -10.22
N TYR A 204 4.76 -1.47 -8.98
CA TYR A 204 4.41 -2.52 -8.02
C TYR A 204 4.12 -1.92 -6.65
N ASP A 205 3.34 -2.66 -5.86
CA ASP A 205 3.10 -2.35 -4.46
C ASP A 205 3.13 -3.63 -3.63
N GLY A 206 3.64 -3.49 -2.40
CA GLY A 206 3.70 -4.57 -1.43
C GLY A 206 2.35 -4.81 -0.80
N MET A 207 1.98 -6.08 -0.61
CA MET A 207 0.76 -6.46 0.08
C MET A 207 0.99 -6.72 1.57
N SER A 208 2.22 -6.67 2.08
CA SER A 208 2.50 -6.63 3.52
C SER A 208 2.94 -5.22 3.90
N TYR A 209 2.17 -4.51 4.72
CA TYR A 209 2.60 -3.17 5.11
C TYR A 209 3.35 -3.26 6.44
N GLU A 210 4.69 -3.29 6.36
CA GLU A 210 5.60 -3.49 7.49
C GLU A 210 6.54 -2.30 7.74
N TRP A 211 6.28 -1.10 7.19
CA TRP A 211 7.25 0.00 7.31
C TRP A 211 6.60 1.35 7.61
N ASN A 212 6.44 1.61 8.90
CA ASN A 212 7.08 2.78 9.49
C ASN A 212 7.58 2.39 10.89
N SER A 213 8.90 2.48 11.04
CA SER A 213 9.63 2.39 12.30
C SER A 213 8.87 3.12 13.42
N HIS A 214 8.68 2.41 14.54
CA HIS A 214 7.98 2.78 15.79
C HIS A 214 6.47 2.56 15.89
N ILE A 215 5.76 2.20 14.81
CA ILE A 215 4.29 2.15 14.87
C ILE A 215 3.76 0.94 14.10
N ALA A 216 4.34 -0.20 14.44
CA ALA A 216 3.72 -1.49 14.21
C ALA A 216 2.77 -1.71 15.38
N LEU A 217 1.46 -1.73 15.12
CA LEU A 217 0.49 -2.19 16.12
C LEU A 217 0.83 -3.60 16.60
N SER A 218 1.45 -4.41 15.72
CA SER A 218 2.21 -5.58 16.11
C SER A 218 3.64 -5.55 15.54
N PRO A 219 4.69 -5.50 16.39
CA PRO A 219 6.07 -5.73 15.98
C PRO A 219 6.32 -7.19 15.51
N SER A 220 5.42 -8.11 15.85
CA SER A 220 5.56 -9.55 15.67
C SER A 220 5.07 -10.01 14.30
N ARG A 221 4.00 -9.39 13.76
CA ARG A 221 3.35 -9.81 12.50
C ARG A 221 2.79 -8.62 11.71
N PRO A 222 3.28 -8.38 10.48
CA PRO A 222 2.79 -7.29 9.65
C PRO A 222 1.38 -7.56 9.13
N ILE A 223 0.55 -6.52 9.12
CA ILE A 223 -0.77 -6.60 8.48
C ILE A 223 -0.57 -6.63 6.96
N GLN A 224 -1.17 -7.63 6.33
CA GLN A 224 -1.20 -7.75 4.88
C GLN A 224 -2.46 -7.08 4.30
N VAL A 225 -2.28 -5.99 3.56
CA VAL A 225 -3.34 -5.23 2.90
C VAL A 225 -2.90 -4.82 1.50
N SER A 226 -3.80 -4.89 0.51
CA SER A 226 -3.56 -4.24 -0.78
C SER A 226 -3.47 -2.73 -0.58
N SER A 227 -3.02 -2.04 -1.63
CA SER A 227 -3.08 -0.60 -1.75
C SER A 227 -4.32 -0.15 -2.53
N PRO A 228 -5.46 0.15 -1.85
CA PRO A 228 -6.65 0.71 -2.49
C PRO A 228 -6.35 1.93 -3.36
N ARG A 229 -5.32 2.70 -3.02
CA ARG A 229 -4.90 3.91 -3.74
C ARG A 229 -4.42 3.57 -5.15
N VAL A 230 -3.48 2.63 -5.30
CA VAL A 230 -2.95 2.26 -6.62
C VAL A 230 -3.98 1.48 -7.43
N GLN A 231 -4.80 0.64 -6.77
CA GLN A 231 -5.93 -0.03 -7.41
C GLN A 231 -6.97 0.98 -7.96
N TYR A 232 -7.32 2.00 -7.19
CA TYR A 232 -8.25 3.06 -7.62
C TYR A 232 -7.74 3.79 -8.86
N MET A 233 -6.46 4.18 -8.85
CA MET A 233 -5.80 4.86 -9.95
C MET A 233 -5.71 3.97 -11.20
N SER A 234 -5.34 2.70 -11.03
CA SER A 234 -5.34 1.71 -12.11
C SER A 234 -6.74 1.51 -12.70
N ASN A 235 -7.79 1.44 -11.86
CA ASN A 235 -9.17 1.31 -12.33
C ASN A 235 -9.66 2.57 -13.07
N LYS A 236 -9.35 3.77 -12.58
CA LYS A 236 -9.66 5.01 -13.28
C LYS A 236 -8.95 5.10 -14.63
N SER A 237 -7.67 4.75 -14.69
CA SER A 237 -6.93 4.71 -15.95
C SER A 237 -7.53 3.71 -16.93
N ARG A 238 -7.93 2.52 -16.47
CA ARG A 238 -8.58 1.51 -17.32
C ARG A 238 -9.92 1.94 -17.90
N VAL A 239 -10.61 2.90 -17.30
CA VAL A 239 -11.83 3.49 -17.86
C VAL A 239 -11.49 4.37 -19.07
N LEU A 240 -10.37 5.11 -19.01
CA LEU A 240 -9.88 5.96 -20.11
C LEU A 240 -9.15 5.14 -21.18
N PHE A 241 -8.47 4.06 -20.77
CA PHE A 241 -7.64 3.20 -21.60
C PHE A 241 -8.06 1.73 -21.46
N PRO A 242 -8.96 1.23 -22.32
CA PRO A 242 -9.31 -0.20 -22.33
C PRO A 242 -8.08 -1.11 -22.55
N ASP A 243 -7.06 -0.59 -23.23
CA ASP A 243 -5.77 -1.19 -23.52
C ASP A 243 -4.67 -0.77 -22.52
N ASN A 244 -5.03 -0.41 -21.28
CA ASN A 244 -4.08 0.07 -20.26
C ASN A 244 -2.85 -0.84 -20.12
N HIS A 245 -3.01 -2.17 -20.21
CA HIS A 245 -1.91 -3.13 -20.09
C HIS A 245 -0.87 -3.11 -21.23
N ASP A 246 -1.12 -2.36 -22.32
CA ASP A 246 -0.18 -2.17 -23.43
C ASP A 246 0.86 -1.09 -23.15
N PHE A 247 0.63 -0.24 -22.13
CA PHE A 247 1.57 0.80 -21.73
C PHE A 247 1.74 0.94 -20.22
N TRP A 248 0.78 0.53 -19.40
CA TRP A 248 0.87 0.54 -17.94
C TRP A 248 0.44 -0.79 -17.32
N ARG A 249 1.36 -1.42 -16.57
CA ARG A 249 1.08 -2.62 -15.76
C ARG A 249 1.38 -2.37 -14.29
N PHE A 250 0.39 -2.65 -13.44
CA PHE A 250 0.50 -2.62 -11.98
C PHE A 250 0.52 -4.04 -11.41
N PHE A 251 1.42 -4.30 -10.46
CA PHE A 251 1.61 -5.60 -9.82
C PHE A 251 1.45 -5.48 -8.30
N GLU A 252 0.61 -6.34 -7.74
CA GLU A 252 0.53 -6.52 -6.28
C GLU A 252 1.47 -7.67 -5.90
N SER A 253 2.33 -7.44 -4.93
CA SER A 253 3.32 -8.42 -4.50
C SER A 253 2.97 -8.96 -3.13
N SER A 254 2.47 -10.21 -3.09
CA SER A 254 2.12 -10.93 -1.88
C SER A 254 3.30 -10.94 -0.90
N GLY A 255 3.04 -10.61 0.37
CA GLY A 255 4.04 -10.64 1.42
C GLY A 255 5.19 -9.62 1.31
N LEU A 256 5.27 -8.81 0.25
CA LEU A 256 6.30 -7.76 0.11
C LEU A 256 5.97 -6.56 1.00
N GLY A 257 6.98 -6.10 1.74
CA GLY A 257 6.97 -4.92 2.59
C GLY A 257 6.80 -3.58 1.84
N HIS A 258 6.98 -2.45 2.53
CA HIS A 258 7.08 -1.16 1.84
C HIS A 258 8.37 -1.10 1.02
N CYS A 259 8.24 -1.13 -0.31
CA CYS A 259 9.32 -1.18 -1.30
C CYS A 259 10.14 -2.48 -1.28
N ALA A 260 10.56 -2.97 -0.11
CA ALA A 260 11.35 -4.19 0.08
C ALA A 260 11.01 -4.86 1.43
N GLY A 261 11.58 -6.05 1.67
CA GLY A 261 11.36 -6.81 2.90
C GLY A 261 10.01 -7.54 2.94
N GLY A 262 9.57 -7.94 4.13
CA GLY A 262 8.39 -8.77 4.33
C GLY A 262 8.63 -10.27 4.08
N LEU A 263 7.57 -11.06 4.26
CA LEU A 263 7.59 -12.53 4.18
C LEU A 263 7.55 -13.08 2.74
N GLY A 264 7.26 -12.22 1.76
CA GLY A 264 7.13 -12.58 0.36
C GLY A 264 8.39 -12.40 -0.48
N GLY A 265 8.27 -12.74 -1.77
CA GLY A 265 9.34 -12.54 -2.75
C GLY A 265 9.66 -11.08 -3.02
N GLN A 266 10.93 -10.79 -3.34
CA GLN A 266 11.39 -9.44 -3.67
C GLN A 266 11.33 -9.17 -5.19
N PRO A 267 10.86 -8.00 -5.64
CA PRO A 267 10.69 -7.67 -7.05
C PRO A 267 12.01 -7.22 -7.71
N THR A 268 13.01 -8.10 -7.75
CA THR A 268 14.38 -7.75 -8.18
C THR A 268 14.56 -7.60 -9.70
N THR A 269 13.62 -8.08 -10.52
CA THR A 269 13.72 -8.08 -11.99
C THR A 269 12.91 -6.97 -12.67
N VAL A 270 12.24 -6.08 -11.91
CA VAL A 270 11.28 -5.10 -12.47
C VAL A 270 11.94 -4.15 -13.48
N LEU A 271 13.15 -3.66 -13.21
CA LEU A 271 13.86 -2.77 -14.13
C LEU A 271 14.19 -3.48 -15.46
N LYS A 272 14.72 -4.70 -15.39
CA LYS A 272 15.07 -5.50 -16.57
C LYS A 272 13.82 -5.85 -17.39
N ALA A 273 12.71 -6.13 -16.72
CA ALA A 273 11.42 -6.37 -17.37
C ALA A 273 10.88 -5.10 -18.06
N LEU A 274 11.05 -3.93 -17.44
CA LEU A 274 10.69 -2.65 -18.06
C LEU A 274 11.57 -2.35 -19.27
N GLN A 275 12.89 -2.54 -19.15
CA GLN A 275 13.85 -2.35 -20.23
C GLN A 275 13.49 -3.22 -21.44
N ARG A 276 13.25 -4.53 -21.23
CA ARG A 276 12.83 -5.44 -22.32
C ARG A 276 11.51 -5.01 -22.97
N TRP A 277 10.59 -4.43 -22.21
CA TRP A 277 9.33 -3.93 -22.75
C TRP A 277 9.54 -2.70 -23.62
N VAL A 278 10.35 -1.75 -23.16
CA VAL A 278 10.66 -0.51 -23.89
C VAL A 278 11.49 -0.80 -25.15
N GLU A 279 12.57 -1.57 -25.02
CA GLU A 279 13.55 -1.78 -26.09
C GLU A 279 13.12 -2.84 -27.11
N ASN A 280 12.49 -3.92 -26.65
CA ASN A 280 12.20 -5.09 -27.49
C ASN A 280 10.69 -5.33 -27.69
N GLY A 281 9.81 -4.52 -27.09
CA GLY A 281 8.37 -4.75 -27.08
C GLY A 281 7.94 -5.99 -26.29
N ILE A 282 8.85 -6.61 -25.52
CA ILE A 282 8.58 -7.86 -24.79
C ILE A 282 8.08 -7.54 -23.39
N ALA A 283 6.76 -7.51 -23.26
CA ALA A 283 6.11 -7.30 -21.99
C ALA A 283 5.87 -8.64 -21.28
N GLN A 284 6.76 -9.00 -20.33
CA GLN A 284 6.60 -10.21 -19.52
C GLN A 284 5.21 -10.27 -18.86
N LYS A 285 4.66 -11.48 -18.71
CA LYS A 285 3.30 -11.76 -18.18
C LYS A 285 3.28 -12.24 -16.71
N PRO A 286 3.92 -11.60 -15.70
CA PRO A 286 3.47 -11.81 -14.34
C PRO A 286 2.08 -11.18 -14.18
N CYS A 287 1.31 -11.59 -13.17
CA CYS A 287 -0.12 -11.28 -13.02
C CYS A 287 -0.36 -9.77 -12.85
N PRO A 288 -0.77 -9.03 -13.89
CA PRO A 288 -1.04 -7.61 -13.73
C PRO A 288 -2.43 -7.44 -13.11
N TYR A 289 -2.58 -6.51 -12.18
CA TYR A 289 -3.88 -6.14 -11.62
C TYR A 289 -4.88 -5.83 -12.76
N PRO A 290 -6.13 -6.33 -12.71
CA PRO A 290 -6.80 -6.97 -11.57
C PRO A 290 -6.69 -8.50 -11.52
N CYS A 291 -5.75 -9.12 -12.25
CA CYS A 291 -5.53 -10.55 -12.11
C CYS A 291 -4.98 -10.89 -10.72
N GLN A 292 -5.25 -12.10 -10.25
CA GLN A 292 -4.76 -12.65 -8.99
C GLN A 292 -4.06 -13.98 -9.26
N ILE A 293 -3.25 -14.40 -8.29
CA ILE A 293 -2.52 -15.66 -8.34
C ILE A 293 -3.45 -16.79 -7.87
N GLU A 294 -3.50 -17.87 -8.64
CA GLU A 294 -4.22 -19.10 -8.29
C GLU A 294 -3.24 -20.28 -8.36
N TYR A 295 -3.24 -21.11 -7.32
CA TYR A 295 -2.47 -22.33 -7.28
C TYR A 295 -3.14 -23.44 -8.09
N ILE A 296 -2.36 -24.11 -8.93
CA ILE A 296 -2.83 -25.15 -9.86
C ILE A 296 -2.25 -26.54 -9.56
N GLY A 297 -1.51 -26.68 -8.45
CA GLY A 297 -0.87 -27.93 -8.06
C GLY A 297 0.64 -27.94 -8.27
N GLY A 298 1.33 -28.85 -7.57
CA GLY A 298 2.79 -29.02 -7.64
C GLY A 298 3.50 -28.52 -6.38
N ASN A 299 4.65 -27.89 -6.55
CA ASN A 299 5.45 -27.36 -5.43
C ASN A 299 5.17 -25.87 -5.27
N ILE A 300 4.66 -25.46 -4.11
CA ILE A 300 4.34 -24.05 -3.79
C ILE A 300 5.54 -23.11 -3.85
N THR A 301 6.78 -23.62 -3.86
CA THR A 301 7.99 -22.80 -4.03
C THR A 301 8.36 -22.55 -5.50
N LEU A 302 7.61 -23.09 -6.46
CA LEU A 302 7.88 -23.00 -7.90
C LEU A 302 6.81 -22.17 -8.60
N ALA A 303 7.22 -21.30 -9.52
CA ALA A 303 6.30 -20.40 -10.22
C ALA A 303 5.34 -21.15 -11.15
N GLU A 304 5.75 -22.29 -11.74
CA GLU A 304 4.89 -23.12 -12.59
C GLU A 304 3.70 -23.74 -11.87
N SER A 305 3.70 -23.76 -10.53
CA SER A 305 2.59 -24.22 -9.72
C SER A 305 1.46 -23.19 -9.59
N PHE A 306 1.61 -22.03 -10.21
CA PHE A 306 0.65 -20.95 -10.15
C PHE A 306 0.27 -20.45 -11.55
N ARG A 307 -0.94 -19.92 -11.67
CA ARG A 307 -1.40 -19.17 -12.85
C ARG A 307 -2.03 -17.85 -12.44
N CYS A 308 -2.15 -16.95 -13.41
CA CYS A 308 -2.91 -15.72 -13.23
C CYS A 308 -4.35 -15.92 -13.69
N THR A 309 -5.32 -15.59 -12.84
CA THR A 309 -6.74 -15.57 -13.20
C THR A 309 -7.37 -14.21 -12.95
N GLN A 310 -8.43 -13.90 -13.70
CA GLN A 310 -9.19 -12.68 -13.44
C GLN A 310 -9.90 -12.79 -12.09
N ALA A 311 -9.74 -11.77 -11.25
CA ALA A 311 -10.52 -11.67 -10.03
C ALA A 311 -12.01 -11.49 -10.36
N ILE A 312 -12.85 -12.33 -9.74
CA ILE A 312 -14.31 -12.16 -9.73
C ILE A 312 -14.61 -11.09 -8.68
N TRP A 313 -14.63 -9.81 -9.09
CA TRP A 313 -15.10 -8.74 -8.21
C TRP A 313 -16.62 -8.68 -8.25
N THR A 314 -17.29 -9.07 -7.17
CA THR A 314 -18.57 -8.43 -6.84
C THR A 314 -18.24 -6.98 -6.51
N THR A 315 -18.99 -6.05 -7.09
CA THR A 315 -18.85 -4.60 -6.89
C THR A 315 -18.53 -4.28 -5.43
N ARG A 316 -17.35 -3.71 -5.17
CA ARG A 316 -16.96 -3.28 -3.82
C ARG A 316 -18.05 -2.34 -3.28
N PRO A 317 -18.77 -2.67 -2.19
CA PRO A 317 -19.49 -1.65 -1.46
C PRO A 317 -18.42 -0.84 -0.74
N LEU A 318 -18.17 0.30 -1.34
CA LEU A 318 -17.30 1.40 -0.98
C LEU A 318 -17.70 2.04 0.37
N ARG A 319 -17.78 1.27 1.46
CA ARG A 319 -18.49 1.73 2.67
C ARG A 319 -17.67 2.43 3.75
N LEU A 320 -16.34 2.43 3.70
CA LEU A 320 -15.55 3.23 4.64
C LEU A 320 -14.41 4.06 4.03
N LEU A 321 -13.84 3.65 2.90
CA LEU A 321 -12.79 4.45 2.24
C LEU A 321 -13.33 5.68 1.47
N TRP A 322 -14.64 5.79 1.25
CA TRP A 322 -15.20 6.86 0.42
C TRP A 322 -15.32 8.21 1.11
N LEU A 323 -15.43 8.25 2.43
CA LEU A 323 -15.44 9.53 3.16
C LEU A 323 -14.08 10.25 3.05
N VAL A 324 -12.99 9.51 2.81
CA VAL A 324 -11.63 10.06 2.79
C VAL A 324 -11.10 10.26 1.35
N PHE A 325 -11.52 9.44 0.38
CA PHE A 325 -10.88 9.44 -0.95
C PHE A 325 -11.75 9.90 -2.13
N ALA A 326 -13.04 10.16 -1.95
CA ALA A 326 -13.84 10.77 -3.02
C ALA A 326 -13.52 12.28 -3.18
N PRO A 327 -13.43 12.81 -4.41
CA PRO A 327 -13.61 14.24 -4.62
C PRO A 327 -15.09 14.57 -4.38
N SER A 328 -15.35 15.65 -3.65
CA SER A 328 -16.66 16.27 -3.55
C SER A 328 -17.19 16.54 -4.97
N THR A 329 -18.32 15.93 -5.32
CA THR A 329 -19.18 16.44 -6.40
C THR A 329 -19.95 17.64 -5.92
#